data_AF-A0A345DLX4-F1
#
_entry.id   AF-A0A345DLX4-F1
#
_cell.length_a   1.000
_cell.length_b   1.000
_cell.length_c   1.000
_cell.angle_alpha   90.00
_cell.angle_beta   90.00
_cell.angle_gamma   90.00
#
_symmetry.space_group_name_H-M   'P 1'
#
loop_
_entity.id
_entity.type
_entity.pdbx_description
1 polymer ?
#
loop_
_entity_poly.entity_id
_entity_poly.type
_entity_poly.pdbx_seq_one_letter_code
_entity_poly.pdbx_strand_id
1 'polypeptide(L)'
;MMKKLLKLLMKCFLINKMKNNWKDYDKNRPIRHKFYRNKKWVKIRNDYFNSKMGICERCYQKRYIVNGVIVHHKEYITDQDFINWNIDKLFAWKNLELLCMKCHNKEHKTEKGYRDNVIIDEKTGKVKIIDKEE
;
A
#
# COMPACT_ATOMS: atom_id res chain seq x y z
N MET A 1 2.38 -44.36 -16.11
CA MET A 1 1.65 -43.16 -16.62
C MET A 1 0.54 -42.64 -15.70
N MET A 2 -0.35 -43.50 -15.15
CA MET A 2 -1.52 -43.06 -14.35
C MET A 2 -1.23 -42.21 -13.11
N LYS A 3 -0.17 -42.50 -12.33
CA LYS A 3 0.19 -41.71 -11.13
C LYS A 3 0.56 -40.24 -11.44
N LYS A 4 1.08 -39.97 -12.63
CA LYS A 4 1.46 -38.62 -13.09
C LYS A 4 0.22 -37.81 -13.48
N LEU A 5 -0.74 -38.48 -14.12
CA LEU A 5 -2.04 -37.91 -14.49
C LEU A 5 -2.87 -37.56 -13.25
N LEU A 6 -2.91 -38.45 -12.25
CA LEU A 6 -3.63 -38.23 -10.99
C LEU A 6 -3.07 -37.04 -10.19
N LYS A 7 -1.73 -36.90 -10.11
CA LYS A 7 -1.09 -35.73 -9.50
C LYS A 7 -1.43 -34.43 -10.20
N LEU A 8 -1.50 -34.43 -11.54
CA LEU A 8 -1.84 -33.24 -12.32
C LEU A 8 -3.31 -32.82 -12.08
N LEU A 9 -4.22 -33.79 -12.06
CA LEU A 9 -5.64 -33.56 -11.78
C LEU A 9 -5.86 -33.02 -10.35
N MET A 10 -5.20 -33.59 -9.34
CA MET A 10 -5.24 -33.06 -7.96
C MET A 10 -4.70 -31.64 -7.88
N LYS A 11 -3.62 -31.31 -8.61
CA LYS A 11 -3.06 -29.96 -8.66
C LYS A 11 -4.05 -28.97 -9.29
N CYS A 12 -4.68 -29.32 -10.40
CA CYS A 12 -5.73 -28.51 -11.02
C CYS A 12 -6.94 -28.31 -10.09
N PHE A 13 -7.38 -29.36 -9.39
CA PHE A 13 -8.46 -29.26 -8.40
C PHE A 13 -8.12 -28.31 -7.26
N LEU A 14 -6.92 -28.43 -6.68
CA LEU A 14 -6.44 -27.53 -5.61
C LEU A 14 -6.34 -26.08 -6.10
N ILE A 15 -5.80 -25.85 -7.31
CA ILE A 15 -5.72 -24.52 -7.91
C ILE A 15 -7.11 -23.92 -8.09
N ASN A 16 -8.08 -24.69 -8.60
CA ASN A 16 -9.46 -24.22 -8.78
C ASN A 16 -10.15 -23.94 -7.44
N LYS A 17 -9.94 -24.79 -6.43
CA LYS A 17 -10.44 -24.56 -5.06
C LYS A 17 -9.88 -23.27 -4.47
N MET A 18 -8.57 -23.02 -4.62
CA MET A 18 -7.92 -21.78 -4.17
C MET A 18 -8.45 -20.55 -4.92
N LYS A 19 -8.65 -20.64 -6.24
CA LYS A 19 -9.22 -19.55 -7.04
C LYS A 19 -10.65 -19.19 -6.61
N ASN A 20 -11.47 -20.19 -6.28
CA ASN A 20 -12.83 -19.96 -5.79
C ASN A 20 -12.83 -19.30 -4.41
N ASN A 21 -12.01 -19.78 -3.48
CA ASN A 21 -11.84 -19.16 -2.17
C ASN A 21 -11.38 -17.70 -2.27
N TRP A 22 -10.48 -17.38 -3.20
CA TRP A 22 -10.03 -16.02 -3.43
C TRP A 22 -11.14 -15.11 -3.96
N LYS A 23 -12.00 -15.61 -4.87
CA LYS A 23 -13.16 -14.86 -5.37
C LYS A 23 -14.17 -14.56 -4.25
N ASP A 24 -14.44 -15.53 -3.38
CA ASP A 24 -15.35 -15.34 -2.24
C ASP A 24 -14.79 -14.36 -1.21
N TYR A 25 -13.49 -14.47 -0.91
CA TYR A 25 -12.78 -13.51 -0.06
C TYR A 25 -12.86 -12.07 -0.64
N ASP A 26 -12.66 -11.91 -1.94
CA ASP A 26 -12.68 -10.59 -2.58
C ASP A 26 -14.11 -10.00 -2.65
N LYS A 27 -15.12 -10.84 -2.88
CA LYS A 27 -16.54 -10.44 -2.86
C LYS A 27 -16.94 -9.81 -1.53
N ASN A 28 -16.51 -10.44 -0.43
CA ASN A 28 -16.85 -10.03 0.94
C ASN A 28 -15.89 -8.99 1.54
N ARG A 29 -14.95 -8.46 0.74
CA ARG A 29 -13.96 -7.50 1.23
C ARG A 29 -14.65 -6.16 1.60
N PRO A 30 -14.27 -5.54 2.74
CA PRO A 30 -14.81 -4.24 3.14
C PRO A 30 -14.65 -3.16 2.05
N ILE A 31 -15.61 -2.24 1.96
CA ILE A 31 -15.71 -1.23 0.89
C ILE A 31 -14.43 -0.40 0.73
N ARG A 32 -13.77 -0.05 1.85
CA ARG A 32 -12.47 0.63 1.88
C ARG A 32 -11.40 -0.04 1.00
N HIS A 33 -11.37 -1.36 0.97
CA HIS A 33 -10.38 -2.10 0.18
C HIS A 33 -10.70 -2.11 -1.32
N LYS A 34 -11.99 -2.07 -1.67
CA LYS A 34 -12.45 -1.97 -3.05
C LYS A 34 -12.17 -0.57 -3.60
N PHE A 35 -12.32 0.46 -2.77
CA PHE A 35 -11.98 1.85 -3.13
C PHE A 35 -10.54 2.00 -3.62
N TYR A 36 -9.56 1.44 -2.91
CA TYR A 36 -8.15 1.57 -3.32
C TYR A 36 -7.80 0.87 -4.64
N ARG A 37 -8.69 0.04 -5.18
CA ARG A 37 -8.58 -0.57 -6.52
C ARG A 37 -9.43 0.15 -7.59
N ASN A 38 -10.20 1.17 -7.20
CA ASN A 38 -11.02 1.94 -8.12
C ASN A 38 -10.15 2.68 -9.15
N LYS A 39 -10.50 2.57 -10.43
CA LYS A 39 -9.74 3.19 -11.54
C LYS A 39 -9.58 4.71 -11.39
N LYS A 40 -10.63 5.41 -10.92
CA LYS A 40 -10.61 6.86 -10.68
C LYS A 40 -9.61 7.21 -9.58
N TRP A 41 -9.62 6.46 -8.47
CA TRP A 41 -8.63 6.63 -7.41
C TRP A 41 -7.21 6.39 -7.92
N VAL A 42 -6.97 5.27 -8.62
CA VAL A 42 -5.63 4.94 -9.15
C VAL A 42 -5.10 6.06 -10.06
N LYS A 43 -5.94 6.60 -10.93
CA LYS A 43 -5.57 7.73 -11.79
C LYS A 43 -5.20 8.96 -10.96
N ILE A 44 -6.09 9.40 -10.06
CA ILE A 44 -5.86 10.59 -9.23
C ILE A 44 -4.60 10.44 -8.38
N ARG A 45 -4.40 9.26 -7.79
CA ARG A 45 -3.22 8.94 -6.99
C ARG A 45 -1.93 9.09 -7.80
N ASN A 46 -1.91 8.57 -9.03
CA ASN A 46 -0.73 8.65 -9.89
C ASN A 46 -0.47 10.08 -10.37
N ASP A 47 -1.52 10.80 -10.76
CA ASP A 47 -1.42 12.20 -11.18
C ASP A 47 -0.90 13.08 -10.02
N TYR A 48 -1.43 12.89 -8.81
CA TYR A 48 -0.98 13.60 -7.61
C TYR A 48 0.49 13.27 -7.30
N PHE A 49 0.87 11.99 -7.31
CA PHE A 49 2.26 11.57 -7.11
C PHE A 49 3.23 12.27 -8.08
N ASN A 50 2.89 12.29 -9.36
CA ASN A 50 3.70 12.92 -10.41
C ASN A 50 3.79 14.44 -10.22
N SER A 51 2.70 15.11 -9.80
CA SER A 51 2.71 16.55 -9.51
C SER A 51 3.67 16.95 -8.39
N LYS A 52 4.01 15.99 -7.50
CA LYS A 52 4.96 16.17 -6.40
C LYS A 52 6.35 15.67 -6.74
N MET A 53 6.59 15.31 -8.01
CA MET A 53 7.86 14.77 -8.50
C MET A 53 8.34 13.53 -7.71
N GLY A 54 7.42 12.79 -7.09
CA GLY A 54 7.76 11.66 -6.21
C GLY A 54 8.42 12.06 -4.89
N ILE A 55 8.40 13.33 -4.48
CA ILE A 55 9.04 13.83 -3.26
C ILE A 55 8.04 13.88 -2.11
N CYS A 56 8.46 13.41 -0.94
CA CYS A 56 7.71 13.52 0.31
C CYS A 56 7.50 14.99 0.69
N GLU A 57 6.24 15.43 0.74
CA GLU A 57 5.89 16.83 0.96
C GLU A 57 6.29 17.32 2.37
N ARG A 58 6.10 16.48 3.40
CA ARG A 58 6.48 16.82 4.79
C ARG A 58 8.00 16.92 4.99
N CYS A 59 8.78 16.10 4.27
CA CYS A 59 10.26 16.19 4.29
C CYS A 59 10.75 17.42 3.55
N TYR A 60 10.14 17.72 2.39
CA TYR A 60 10.49 18.87 1.58
C TYR A 60 10.28 20.20 2.33
N GLN A 61 9.19 20.33 3.09
CA GLN A 61 8.94 21.47 3.98
C GLN A 61 10.08 21.70 4.99
N LYS A 62 10.78 20.64 5.39
CA LYS A 62 11.93 20.67 6.30
C LYS A 62 13.28 20.73 5.58
N ARG A 63 13.28 20.99 4.26
CA ARG A 63 14.48 21.05 3.40
C ARG A 63 15.21 19.72 3.19
N TYR A 64 14.52 18.59 3.35
CA TYR A 64 15.03 17.27 2.99
C TYR A 64 14.41 16.76 1.68
N ILE A 65 15.23 16.19 0.81
CA ILE A 65 14.76 15.49 -0.40
C ILE A 65 14.67 14.01 -0.09
N VAL A 66 13.45 13.52 0.10
CA VAL A 66 13.16 12.12 0.44
C VAL A 66 12.08 11.59 -0.50
N ASN A 67 12.27 10.39 -1.01
CA ASN A 67 11.28 9.73 -1.87
C ASN A 67 9.97 9.49 -1.12
N GLY A 68 8.87 9.96 -1.70
CA GLY A 68 7.52 9.60 -1.31
C GLY A 68 7.18 8.21 -1.86
N VAL A 69 6.49 7.40 -1.05
CA VAL A 69 6.10 6.03 -1.41
C VAL A 69 4.59 5.81 -1.34
N ILE A 70 3.86 6.73 -0.71
CA ILE A 70 2.41 6.62 -0.53
C ILE A 70 1.73 7.98 -0.62
N VAL A 71 0.70 8.07 -1.46
CA VAL A 71 -0.25 9.19 -1.41
C VAL A 71 -1.26 8.88 -0.32
N HIS A 72 -1.27 9.72 0.70
CA HIS A 72 -2.05 9.61 1.92
C HIS A 72 -3.19 10.65 1.92
N HIS A 73 -4.31 10.31 2.55
CA HIS A 73 -5.43 11.25 2.77
C HIS A 73 -5.20 12.03 4.07
N LYS A 74 -5.12 13.37 4.00
CA LYS A 74 -4.86 14.23 5.17
C LYS A 74 -5.96 14.13 6.23
N GLU A 75 -7.21 14.22 5.79
CA GLU A 75 -8.39 13.95 6.60
C GLU A 75 -8.74 12.48 6.50
N TYR A 76 -8.88 11.83 7.66
CA TYR A 76 -9.28 10.44 7.76
C TYR A 76 -10.63 10.18 7.05
N ILE A 77 -10.62 9.16 6.20
CA ILE A 77 -11.82 8.66 5.52
C ILE A 77 -12.54 7.68 6.44
N THR A 78 -13.83 7.88 6.64
CA THR A 78 -14.70 7.00 7.42
C THR A 78 -15.42 5.98 6.53
N ASP A 79 -16.00 4.93 7.12
CA ASP A 79 -16.85 4.00 6.36
C ASP A 79 -18.06 4.70 5.72
N GLN A 80 -18.59 5.74 6.38
CA GLN A 80 -19.69 6.54 5.85
C GLN A 80 -19.31 7.33 4.60
N ASP A 81 -18.07 7.81 4.51
CA ASP A 81 -17.57 8.52 3.33
C ASP A 81 -17.54 7.59 2.10
N PHE A 82 -17.22 6.31 2.29
CA PHE A 82 -17.30 5.32 1.22
C PHE A 82 -18.75 4.99 0.84
N ILE A 83 -19.64 4.83 1.83
CA ILE A 83 -21.06 4.53 1.61
C ILE A 83 -21.75 5.67 0.84
N ASN A 84 -21.51 6.91 1.25
CA ASN A 84 -22.09 8.10 0.63
C ASN A 84 -21.34 8.58 -0.62
N TRP A 85 -20.24 7.90 -0.98
CA TRP A 85 -19.39 8.27 -2.08
C TRP A 85 -18.94 9.75 -2.03
N ASN A 86 -18.45 10.18 -0.86
CA ASN A 86 -18.03 11.56 -0.60
C ASN A 86 -16.85 11.96 -1.49
N ILE A 87 -17.14 12.60 -2.63
CA ILE A 87 -16.14 12.91 -3.66
C ILE A 87 -15.02 13.79 -3.11
N ASP A 88 -15.34 14.75 -2.25
CA ASP A 88 -14.36 15.70 -1.73
C ASP A 88 -13.35 15.04 -0.81
N LYS A 89 -13.80 14.15 0.08
CA LYS A 89 -12.87 13.40 0.94
C LYS A 89 -12.10 12.34 0.16
N LEU A 90 -12.75 11.64 -0.76
CA LEU A 90 -12.18 10.49 -1.44
C LEU A 90 -11.18 10.89 -2.55
N PHE A 91 -11.43 11.99 -3.27
CA PHE A 91 -10.77 12.30 -4.54
C PHE A 91 -10.15 13.69 -4.62
N ALA A 92 -10.48 14.64 -3.74
CA ALA A 92 -9.98 16.00 -3.89
C ALA A 92 -8.49 16.09 -3.54
N TRP A 93 -7.71 16.75 -4.40
CA TRP A 93 -6.28 16.96 -4.22
C TRP A 93 -5.94 17.71 -2.94
N LYS A 94 -6.82 18.61 -2.48
CA LYS A 94 -6.64 19.34 -1.22
C LYS A 94 -6.49 18.39 -0.03
N ASN A 95 -7.14 17.22 -0.09
CA ASN A 95 -7.12 16.19 0.94
C ASN A 95 -6.01 15.14 0.73
N LEU A 96 -5.10 15.32 -0.23
CA LEU A 96 -4.01 14.39 -0.48
C LEU A 96 -2.66 14.97 -0.06
N GLU A 97 -1.74 14.09 0.33
CA GLU A 97 -0.33 14.39 0.49
C GLU A 97 0.54 13.20 0.06
N LEU A 98 1.72 13.45 -0.50
CA LEU A 98 2.70 12.40 -0.81
C LEU A 98 3.70 12.28 0.34
N LEU A 99 3.79 11.09 0.95
CA LEU A 99 4.63 10.83 2.12
C LEU A 99 5.65 9.72 1.88
N CYS A 100 6.82 9.86 2.51
CA CYS A 100 7.71 8.73 2.76
C CYS A 100 7.11 7.83 3.85
N MET A 101 7.62 6.61 3.98
CA MET A 101 7.08 5.64 4.94
C MET A 101 7.19 6.12 6.40
N LYS A 102 8.31 6.73 6.78
CA LYS A 102 8.52 7.35 8.11
C LYS A 102 7.45 8.40 8.44
N CYS A 103 7.16 9.31 7.52
CA CYS A 103 6.14 10.34 7.72
C CYS A 103 4.73 9.76 7.79
N HIS A 104 4.41 8.78 6.95
CA HIS A 104 3.13 8.09 6.97
C HIS A 104 2.89 7.33 8.30
N ASN A 105 3.91 6.60 8.77
CA ASN A 105 3.82 5.84 10.02
C ASN A 105 3.65 6.74 11.24
N LYS A 106 4.34 7.89 11.24
CA LYS A 106 4.19 8.93 12.26
C LYS A 106 2.74 9.46 12.31
N GLU A 107 2.11 9.68 11.15
CA GLU A 107 0.71 10.12 11.06
C GLU A 107 -0.24 9.11 11.69
N HIS A 108 -0.08 7.83 11.37
CA HIS A 108 -0.89 6.77 11.96
C HIS A 108 -0.52 6.41 13.41
N LYS A 109 0.40 7.15 14.05
CA LYS A 109 0.94 6.84 15.40
C LYS A 109 1.43 5.39 15.52
N THR A 110 1.85 4.82 14.39
CA THR A 110 2.33 3.45 14.30
C THR A 110 3.84 3.50 14.13
N GLU A 111 4.57 3.72 15.23
CA GLU A 111 6.04 3.69 15.21
C GLU A 111 6.61 2.33 14.77
N LYS A 112 5.78 1.27 14.74
CA LYS A 112 6.17 -0.09 14.37
C LYS A 112 6.20 -0.36 12.85
N GLY A 113 5.95 0.64 12.02
CA GLY A 113 5.53 0.44 10.63
C GLY A 113 6.60 0.42 9.53
N TYR A 114 7.90 0.63 9.77
CA TYR A 114 9.02 0.26 8.87
C TYR A 114 10.35 0.67 9.52
N ARG A 115 11.37 -0.18 9.37
CA ARG A 115 12.74 0.02 9.87
C ARG A 115 13.55 0.56 8.69
N ASP A 116 13.79 1.87 8.65
CA ASP A 116 14.44 2.53 7.52
C ASP A 116 15.94 2.20 7.39
N ASN A 117 16.56 1.56 8.38
CA ASN A 117 17.99 1.28 8.34
C ASN A 117 18.23 -0.22 8.20
N VAL A 118 18.46 -0.66 6.95
CA VAL A 118 18.94 -2.00 6.65
C VAL A 118 20.33 -1.88 6.03
N ILE A 119 21.34 -2.46 6.68
CA ILE A 119 22.65 -2.68 6.06
C ILE A 119 22.65 -4.08 5.46
N ILE A 120 23.01 -4.17 4.19
CA ILE A 120 23.31 -5.43 3.53
C ILE A 120 24.81 -5.61 3.60
N ASP A 121 25.24 -6.71 4.23
CA ASP A 121 26.63 -7.12 4.18
C ASP A 121 26.97 -7.60 2.76
N GLU A 122 27.81 -6.84 2.04
CA GLU A 122 28.12 -7.11 0.62
C GLU A 122 28.84 -8.44 0.39
N LYS A 123 29.54 -8.98 1.40
CA LYS A 123 30.29 -10.23 1.28
C LYS A 123 29.44 -11.46 1.56
N THR A 124 28.42 -11.33 2.42
CA THR A 124 27.62 -12.46 2.91
C THR A 124 26.15 -12.39 2.51
N GLY A 125 25.69 -11.26 1.96
CA GLY A 125 24.30 -10.99 1.61
C GLY A 125 23.35 -10.85 2.81
N LYS A 126 23.89 -10.81 4.03
CA LYS A 126 23.08 -10.77 5.26
C LYS A 126 22.51 -9.38 5.49
N VAL A 127 21.20 -9.36 5.75
CA VAL A 127 20.42 -8.17 6.10
C VAL A 127 20.53 -7.92 7.60
N LYS A 128 21.09 -6.78 8.00
CA LYS A 128 21.09 -6.30 9.39
C LYS A 128 20.15 -5.11 9.52
N ILE A 129 19.28 -5.18 10.50
CA ILE A 129 18.36 -4.10 10.87
C ILE A 129 19.09 -3.22 11.91
N ILE A 130 19.20 -1.92 11.64
CA ILE A 130 19.73 -0.95 12.58
C ILE A 130 18.54 -0.20 13.22
N ASP A 131 18.10 -0.64 14.38
CA ASP A 131 17.11 0.12 15.14
C ASP A 131 17.83 1.26 15.88
N LYS A 132 17.37 2.51 15.65
CA LYS A 132 17.74 3.80 16.29
C LYS A 132 19.02 4.53 15.85
N GLU A 133 18.84 5.78 15.41
CA GLU A 133 19.73 6.88 15.80
C GLU A 133 19.57 7.06 17.32
N GLU A 134 20.69 7.13 18.04
CA GLU A 134 20.77 7.43 19.48
C GLU A 134 20.09 8.75 19.85
#